data_AF-A0A7Y2BN48-F1
#
_entry.id   AF-A0A7Y2BN48-F1
#
_cell.length_a   1.000
_cell.length_b   1.000
_cell.length_c   1.000
_cell.angle_alpha   90.00
_cell.angle_beta   90.00
_cell.angle_gamma   90.00
#
_symmetry.space_group_name_H-M   'P 1'
#
loop_
_entity.id
_entity.type
_entity.pdbx_description
1 polymer ?
#
loop_
_entity_poly.entity_id
_entity_poly.type
_entity_poly.pdbx_seq_one_letter_code
_entity_poly.pdbx_strand_id
1 'polypeptide(L)'
;MRIKNFMRSYGAKILHDSGNRVIVIETDREPEEIVQRLPKGVTITPPDKAAKAGKERNEHDELFVKALKLRASNKYRRMKDQQVPGESPEEKLLVTGSCETED
;
A
#
# COMPACT_ATOMS: atom_id res chain seq x y z
N MET A 1 -18.23 -12.95 -4.63
CA MET A 1 -16.93 -13.45 -4.13
C MET A 1 -16.05 -12.27 -3.76
N ARG A 2 -15.57 -12.17 -2.50
CA ARG A 2 -14.69 -11.05 -2.09
C ARG A 2 -13.37 -11.16 -2.85
N ILE A 3 -12.89 -10.07 -3.44
CA ILE A 3 -11.75 -10.07 -4.37
C ILE A 3 -10.44 -10.59 -3.74
N LYS A 4 -10.33 -10.47 -2.41
CA LYS A 4 -9.24 -11.07 -1.63
C LYS A 4 -9.19 -12.59 -1.75
N ASN A 5 -10.35 -13.25 -1.73
CA ASN A 5 -10.44 -14.71 -1.85
C ASN A 5 -10.06 -15.14 -3.27
N PHE A 6 -10.42 -14.35 -4.28
CA PHE A 6 -9.98 -14.55 -5.66
C PHE A 6 -8.45 -14.43 -5.78
N MET A 7 -7.86 -13.36 -5.24
CA MET A 7 -6.39 -13.19 -5.33
C MET A 7 -5.64 -14.28 -4.57
N ARG A 8 -6.15 -14.72 -3.40
CA ARG A 8 -5.57 -15.84 -2.66
C ARG A 8 -5.66 -17.17 -3.43
N SER A 9 -6.75 -17.45 -4.14
CA SER A 9 -6.84 -18.67 -4.96
C SER A 9 -5.86 -18.68 -6.13
N TYR A 10 -5.29 -17.53 -6.49
CA TYR A 10 -4.26 -17.38 -7.51
C TYR A 10 -2.83 -17.50 -6.99
N GLY A 11 -2.66 -17.71 -5.68
CA GLY A 11 -1.35 -17.71 -5.03
C GLY A 11 -0.80 -16.30 -4.79
N ALA A 12 -1.58 -15.25 -5.02
CA ALA A 12 -1.14 -13.88 -4.78
C ALA A 12 -1.17 -13.56 -3.27
N LYS A 13 -0.07 -13.01 -2.79
CA LYS A 13 0.06 -12.50 -1.42
C LYS A 13 -0.49 -11.09 -1.34
N ILE A 14 -1.43 -10.86 -0.43
CA ILE A 14 -2.00 -9.53 -0.20
C ILE A 14 -1.03 -8.76 0.70
N LEU A 15 -0.43 -7.70 0.18
CA LEU A 15 0.47 -6.83 0.93
C LEU A 15 -0.29 -5.69 1.62
N HIS A 16 -1.37 -5.21 1.00
CA HIS A 16 -2.16 -4.12 1.55
C HIS A 16 -3.61 -4.16 1.06
N ASP A 17 -4.53 -3.69 1.91
CA ASP A 17 -5.92 -3.47 1.55
C ASP A 17 -6.43 -2.16 2.15
N SER A 18 -6.81 -1.23 1.28
CA SER A 18 -7.46 0.03 1.63
C SER A 18 -8.99 -0.11 1.46
N GLY A 19 -9.60 -0.98 2.28
CA GLY A 19 -11.06 -1.11 2.37
C GLY A 19 -11.78 -1.49 1.06
N ASN A 20 -11.15 -2.31 0.20
CA ASN A 20 -11.61 -2.72 -1.14
C ASN A 20 -11.51 -1.67 -2.28
N ARG A 21 -10.95 -0.47 -2.07
CA ARG A 21 -10.70 0.49 -3.16
C ARG A 21 -9.39 0.23 -3.88
N VAL A 22 -8.35 -0.05 -3.10
CA VAL A 22 -7.01 -0.40 -3.60
C VAL A 22 -6.51 -1.60 -2.84
N ILE A 23 -6.08 -2.62 -3.58
CA ILE A 23 -5.46 -3.81 -3.02
C ILE A 23 -4.11 -3.96 -3.69
N VAL A 24 -3.07 -4.06 -2.87
CA VAL A 24 -1.71 -4.33 -3.35
C VAL A 24 -1.46 -5.80 -3.16
N ILE A 25 -1.11 -6.47 -4.27
CA ILE A 25 -0.79 -7.88 -4.29
C ILE A 25 0.61 -8.08 -4.83
N GLU A 26 1.25 -9.13 -4.33
CA GLU A 26 2.50 -9.69 -4.85
C GLU A 26 2.17 -11.07 -5.44
N THR A 27 2.62 -11.31 -6.66
CA THR A 27 2.32 -12.53 -7.42
C THR A 27 3.43 -12.80 -8.41
N ASP A 28 3.74 -14.08 -8.62
CA ASP A 28 4.75 -14.53 -9.59
C ASP A 28 4.16 -14.67 -11.02
N ARG A 29 2.88 -14.34 -11.18
CA ARG A 29 2.14 -14.45 -12.44
C ARG A 29 2.11 -13.14 -13.19
N GLU A 30 2.12 -13.25 -14.52
CA GLU A 30 1.98 -12.09 -15.40
C GLU A 30 0.59 -11.43 -15.24
N PRO A 31 0.51 -10.08 -15.28
CA PRO A 31 -0.74 -9.35 -15.11
C PRO A 31 -1.85 -9.79 -16.07
N GLU A 32 -1.51 -10.12 -17.31
CA GLU A 32 -2.45 -10.50 -18.37
C GLU A 32 -3.26 -11.75 -18.02
N GLU A 33 -2.64 -12.73 -17.33
CA GLU A 33 -3.31 -13.96 -16.90
C GLU A 33 -4.41 -13.68 -15.85
N ILE A 34 -4.18 -12.68 -15.01
CA ILE A 34 -5.07 -12.34 -13.90
C ILE A 34 -6.22 -11.47 -14.42
N VAL A 35 -5.94 -10.54 -15.34
CA VAL A 35 -6.92 -9.59 -15.91
C VAL A 35 -8.13 -10.30 -16.53
N GLN A 36 -7.92 -11.40 -17.26
CA GLN A 36 -9.00 -12.11 -17.95
C GLN A 36 -10.08 -12.69 -17.02
N ARG A 37 -9.77 -12.85 -15.73
CA ARG A 37 -10.65 -13.50 -14.75
C ARG A 37 -11.03 -12.59 -13.59
N LEU A 38 -10.65 -11.32 -13.66
CA LEU A 38 -11.06 -10.32 -12.68
C LEU A 38 -12.58 -10.15 -12.67
N PRO A 39 -13.18 -9.91 -11.50
CA PRO A 39 -14.56 -9.42 -11.42
C PRO A 39 -14.74 -8.13 -12.24
N LYS A 40 -15.94 -7.95 -12.82
CA LYS A 40 -16.27 -6.73 -13.57
C LYS A 40 -16.03 -5.49 -12.71
N GLY A 41 -15.41 -4.47 -13.31
CA GLY A 41 -15.12 -3.19 -12.67
C GLY A 41 -13.80 -3.12 -11.91
N VAL A 42 -12.96 -4.16 -12.01
CA VAL A 42 -11.64 -4.19 -11.37
C VAL A 42 -10.57 -4.02 -12.43
N THR A 43 -9.63 -3.12 -12.17
CA THR A 43 -8.51 -2.84 -13.04
C THR A 43 -7.22 -3.21 -12.33
N ILE A 44 -6.36 -3.99 -12.98
CA ILE A 44 -4.98 -4.18 -12.53
C ILE A 44 -4.14 -3.10 -13.17
N THR A 45 -3.39 -2.39 -12.35
CA THR A 45 -2.43 -1.40 -12.83
C THR A 45 -1.07 -1.67 -12.21
N PRO A 46 -0.01 -1.77 -13.02
CA PRO A 46 1.36 -1.78 -12.53
C PRO A 46 1.65 -0.60 -11.58
N PRO A 47 2.47 -0.77 -10.53
CA PRO A 47 2.72 0.29 -9.54
C PRO A 47 3.26 1.61 -10.12
N ASP A 48 4.06 1.52 -11.18
CA ASP A 48 4.64 2.65 -11.92
C ASP A 48 3.56 3.44 -12.68
N LYS A 49 2.63 2.73 -13.32
CA LYS A 49 1.50 3.28 -14.08
C LYS A 49 0.29 3.62 -13.21
N ALA A 50 0.25 3.14 -11.97
CA ALA A 50 -0.83 3.37 -11.03
C ALA A 50 -1.17 4.86 -10.96
N ALA A 51 -0.17 5.74 -10.89
CA ALA A 51 -0.37 7.19 -10.82
C ALA A 51 -1.24 7.80 -11.94
N LYS A 52 -1.34 7.15 -13.11
CA LYS A 52 -2.06 7.66 -14.28
C LYS A 52 -3.39 6.95 -14.57
N ALA A 53 -3.71 5.89 -13.83
CA ALA A 53 -4.76 4.95 -14.22
C ALA A 53 -6.17 5.20 -13.63
N GLY A 54 -6.37 6.27 -12.84
CA GLY A 54 -7.66 6.53 -12.20
C GLY A 54 -8.42 7.72 -12.80
N LYS A 55 -9.64 7.49 -13.29
CA LYS A 55 -10.69 8.51 -13.27
C LYS A 55 -11.13 8.66 -11.81
N GLU A 56 -11.08 9.90 -11.30
CA GLU A 56 -11.44 10.29 -9.92
C GLU A 56 -10.71 9.48 -8.82
N ARG A 57 -9.43 9.79 -8.59
CA ARG A 57 -8.77 9.41 -7.34
C ARG A 57 -9.14 10.41 -6.27
N ASN A 58 -9.56 9.92 -5.10
CA ASN A 58 -9.61 10.80 -3.94
C ASN A 58 -8.16 11.11 -3.49
N GLU A 59 -7.99 12.16 -2.68
CA GLU A 59 -6.66 12.57 -2.19
C GLU A 59 -5.92 11.46 -1.44
N HIS A 60 -6.64 10.55 -0.76
CA HIS A 60 -6.04 9.43 -0.06
C HIS A 60 -5.41 8.40 -1.00
N ASP A 61 -6.04 8.10 -2.13
CA ASP A 61 -5.52 7.16 -3.12
C ASP A 61 -4.24 7.70 -3.77
N GLU A 62 -4.17 9.01 -3.99
CA GLU A 62 -2.95 9.66 -4.47
C GLU A 62 -1.82 9.62 -3.46
N LEU A 63 -2.11 9.96 -2.20
CA LEU A 63 -1.14 9.87 -1.10
C LEU A 63 -0.63 8.44 -0.95
N PHE A 64 -1.50 7.45 -1.09
CA PHE A 64 -1.14 6.04 -1.03
C PHE A 64 -0.17 5.64 -2.15
N VAL A 65 -0.45 6.01 -3.40
CA VAL A 65 0.44 5.73 -4.54
C VAL A 65 1.78 6.45 -4.40
N LYS A 66 1.78 7.71 -3.92
CA LYS A 66 3.01 8.45 -3.61
C LYS A 66 3.83 7.74 -2.54
N ALA A 67 3.19 7.28 -1.47
CA ALA A 67 3.85 6.53 -0.40
C ALA A 67 4.44 5.20 -0.90
N LEU A 68 3.73 4.47 -1.77
CA LEU A 68 4.25 3.24 -2.39
C LEU A 68 5.51 3.52 -3.21
N LYS A 69 5.49 4.55 -4.07
CA LYS A 69 6.65 4.95 -4.86
C LYS A 69 7.84 5.36 -3.98
N LEU A 70 7.58 6.11 -2.91
CA LEU A 70 8.61 6.49 -1.95
C LEU A 70 9.24 5.26 -1.29
N ARG A 71 8.42 4.31 -0.79
CA ARG A 71 8.87 3.06 -0.17
C ARG A 71 9.65 2.15 -1.11
N ALA A 72 9.33 2.21 -2.40
CA ALA A 72 10.08 1.48 -3.43
C ALA A 72 11.46 2.09 -3.72
N SER A 73 11.71 3.35 -3.35
CA SER A 73 12.96 4.04 -3.67
C SER A 73 14.14 3.61 -2.79
N ASN A 74 15.32 3.44 -3.40
CA ASN A 74 16.55 3.08 -2.69
C ASN A 74 16.97 4.13 -1.64
N LYS A 75 16.73 5.42 -1.93
CA LYS A 75 17.02 6.51 -0.99
C LYS A 75 16.21 6.38 0.29
N TYR A 76 14.90 6.14 0.16
CA TYR A 76 14.04 5.98 1.31
C TYR A 76 14.36 4.72 2.12
N ARG A 77 14.65 3.60 1.45
CA ARG A 77 15.07 2.36 2.14
C ARG A 77 16.32 2.59 2.99
N ARG A 78 17.37 3.17 2.40
CA ARG A 78 18.61 3.49 3.14
C ARG A 78 18.38 4.43 4.33
N MET A 79 17.55 5.45 4.15
CA MET A 79 17.19 6.38 5.23
C MET A 79 16.43 5.66 6.35
N LYS A 80 15.51 4.76 6.01
CA LYS A 80 14.76 3.95 6.99
C LYS A 80 15.63 2.95 7.71
N ASP A 81 16.58 2.32 7.02
CA ASP A 81 17.52 1.36 7.62
C ASP A 81 18.47 2.04 8.62
N GLN A 82 18.77 3.33 8.41
CA GLN A 82 19.59 4.15 9.31
C GLN A 82 18.80 4.81 10.44
N GLN A 83 17.47 4.70 10.43
CA GLN A 83 16.62 5.37 11.42
C GLN A 83 16.63 4.59 12.74
N VAL A 84 17.09 5.24 13.81
CA VAL A 84 17.03 4.70 15.16
C VAL A 84 15.69 5.12 15.79
N PRO A 85 14.85 4.18 16.27
CA PRO A 85 13.58 4.52 16.89
C PRO A 85 13.77 5.42 18.11
N GLY A 86 12.98 6.50 18.20
CA GLY A 86 13.00 7.40 19.36
C GLY A 86 14.02 8.54 19.27
N GLU A 87 14.76 8.66 18.17
CA GLU A 87 15.72 9.76 17.99
C GLU A 87 15.10 11.01 17.39
N SER A 88 14.00 10.88 16.63
CA SER A 88 13.35 12.04 16.03
C SER A 88 12.72 12.92 17.11
N PRO A 89 12.70 14.27 16.95
CA PRO A 89 12.03 15.16 17.88
C PRO A 89 10.56 14.78 18.12
N GLU A 90 9.87 14.35 17.06
CA GLU A 90 8.48 13.90 17.12
C GLU A 90 8.35 12.59 17.89
N GLU A 91 9.24 11.62 17.67
CA GLU A 91 9.23 10.34 18.41
C GLU A 91 9.55 10.53 19.89
N LYS A 92 10.45 11.46 20.23
CA LYS A 92 10.72 11.81 21.63
C LYS A 92 9.47 12.34 22.31
N LEU A 93 8.73 13.23 21.66
CA LEU A 93 7.47 13.75 22.19
C LEU A 93 6.41 12.66 22.38
N LEU A 94 6.37 11.65 21.51
CA LEU A 94 5.47 10.49 21.64
C LEU A 94 5.87 9.57 22.80
N VAL A 95 7.18 9.40 23.06
CA VAL A 95 7.69 8.58 24.17
C VAL A 95 7.58 9.30 25.51
N THR A 96 7.69 10.64 25.53
CA THR A 96 7.57 11.46 26.74
C THR A 96 6.16 11.95 27.01
N GLY A 97 5.23 11.74 26.08
CA GLY A 97 3.82 12.07 26.29
C GLY A 97 3.27 11.23 27.43
N SER A 98 2.71 11.86 28.45
CA SER A 98 1.93 11.17 29.47
C SER A 98 0.83 10.38 28.77
N CYS A 99 0.82 9.06 28.93
CA CYS A 99 -0.36 8.27 28.62
C CYS A 99 -1.44 8.65 29.64
N GLU A 100 -2.17 9.73 29.37
CA GLU A 100 -3.36 10.06 30.12
C GLU A 100 -4.43 9.06 29.70
N THR A 101 -4.74 8.12 30.59
CA THR A 101 -5.97 7.34 30.50
C THR A 101 -7.12 8.27 30.85
N GLU A 102 -7.97 8.58 29.88
CA GLU A 102 -9.26 9.22 30.15
C GLU A 102 -10.09 8.28 31.03
N ASP A 103 -10.52 8.76 32.20
CA ASP A 103 -11.47 8.09 33.11
C ASP A 103 -12.90 8.11 32.54
#